data_AF-A0A848UCG1-F1
#
_entry.id   AF-A0A848UCG1-F1
#
_cell.length_a   1.000
_cell.length_b   1.000
_cell.length_c   1.000
_cell.angle_alpha   90.00
_cell.angle_beta   90.00
_cell.angle_gamma   90.00
#
_symmetry.space_group_name_H-M   'P 1'
#
loop_
_entity.id
_entity.type
_entity.pdbx_description
1 polymer ?
#
loop_
_entity_poly.entity_id
_entity_poly.type
_entity_poly.pdbx_seq_one_letter_code
_entity_poly.pdbx_strand_id
1 'polypeptide(L)'
;MTGTLLKFLTLSVALAICGTAQAQRLVSINGTMLNAAQVHQLELMACTGIPDGNYWLDLNSGAWGYAGNALRMGYLGDACNQTRRRPSLSERGQLYRPGEILGGR
;
A
#
# COMPACT_ATOMS: atom_id res chain seq x y z
N MET A 1 45.19 42.98 37.25
CA MET A 1 44.64 41.65 37.61
C MET A 1 43.27 41.53 36.94
N THR A 2 43.21 41.42 35.62
CA THR A 2 43.10 40.15 34.83
C THR A 2 41.88 39.30 35.22
N GLY A 3 40.90 39.23 34.32
CA GLY A 3 39.77 38.31 34.46
C GLY A 3 38.71 38.47 33.38
N THR A 4 39.12 38.49 32.11
CA THR A 4 38.24 38.46 30.93
C THR A 4 37.47 37.13 30.87
N LEU A 5 36.37 37.02 31.61
CA LEU A 5 35.59 35.79 31.75
C LEU A 5 34.23 35.90 31.05
N LEU A 6 34.21 36.16 29.74
CA LEU A 6 32.98 35.86 28.95
C LEU A 6 33.23 35.82 27.44
N LYS A 7 34.16 34.97 26.98
CA LYS A 7 34.38 34.74 25.54
C LYS A 7 34.66 33.29 25.21
N PHE A 8 33.90 32.35 25.76
CA PHE A 8 33.95 30.94 25.31
C PHE A 8 32.58 30.26 25.48
N LEU A 9 31.61 30.63 24.65
CA LEU A 9 30.46 29.75 24.39
C LEU A 9 30.16 29.70 22.88
N THR A 10 31.19 29.45 22.10
CA THR A 10 31.05 28.87 20.76
C THR A 10 30.73 27.39 20.89
N LEU A 11 29.86 26.90 19.99
CA LEU A 11 29.60 25.48 19.70
C LEU A 11 28.84 24.75 20.82
N SER A 12 27.64 24.22 20.67
CA SER A 12 27.13 23.43 19.54
C SER A 12 25.64 23.17 19.74
N VAL A 13 24.76 23.63 18.84
CA VAL A 13 23.49 22.94 18.58
C VAL A 13 23.20 23.08 17.10
N ALA A 14 23.89 22.26 16.31
CA ALA A 14 23.49 21.98 14.95
C ALA A 14 23.40 20.46 14.81
N LEU A 15 22.42 20.00 14.04
CA LEU A 15 22.10 18.62 13.67
C LEU A 15 21.22 17.83 14.65
N ALA A 16 19.90 18.04 14.52
CA ALA A 16 18.95 16.93 14.54
C ALA A 16 17.66 17.31 13.80
N ILE A 17 17.76 17.77 12.55
CA ILE A 17 16.61 17.68 11.65
C ILE A 17 16.66 16.28 11.06
N CYS A 18 16.22 15.29 11.82
CA CYS A 18 15.83 14.00 11.25
C CYS A 18 14.54 14.26 10.46
N GLY A 19 14.67 14.82 9.26
CA GLY A 19 13.58 14.86 8.31
C GLY A 19 13.24 13.43 7.94
N THR A 20 12.01 13.00 8.19
CA THR A 20 11.50 11.74 7.68
C THR A 20 11.53 11.82 6.15
N ALA A 21 12.46 11.11 5.53
CA ALA A 21 12.46 10.96 4.08
C ALA A 21 11.19 10.18 3.70
N GLN A 22 10.14 10.89 3.32
CA GLN A 22 8.94 10.26 2.77
C GLN A 22 9.33 9.67 1.42
N ALA A 23 9.31 8.34 1.32
CA ALA A 23 9.50 7.66 0.05
C ALA A 23 8.46 8.19 -0.95
N GLN A 24 8.91 8.87 -1.99
CA GLN A 24 8.05 9.40 -3.04
C GLN A 24 7.54 8.22 -3.87
N ARG A 25 6.22 8.02 -3.87
CA ARG A 25 5.57 7.01 -4.73
C ARG A 25 5.61 7.47 -6.18
N LEU A 26 5.92 6.55 -7.08
CA LEU A 26 6.08 6.81 -8.52
C LEU A 26 4.98 6.06 -9.27
N VAL A 27 3.74 6.52 -9.13
CA VAL A 27 2.58 5.92 -9.80
C VAL A 27 2.02 6.93 -10.78
N SER A 28 1.90 6.54 -12.05
CA SER A 28 1.17 7.31 -13.05
C SER A 28 0.01 6.52 -13.63
N ILE A 29 -1.11 7.19 -13.86
CA ILE A 29 -2.30 6.64 -14.51
C ILE A 29 -2.68 7.54 -15.66
N ASN A 30 -2.81 6.96 -16.84
CA ASN A 30 -3.14 7.69 -18.07
C ASN A 30 -2.21 8.90 -18.30
N GLY A 31 -0.93 8.75 -17.97
CA GLY A 31 0.08 9.82 -18.08
C GLY A 31 0.05 10.88 -16.97
N THR A 32 -0.85 10.77 -15.99
CA THR A 32 -0.93 11.69 -14.85
C THR A 32 -0.22 11.08 -13.65
N MET A 33 0.80 11.77 -13.13
CA MET A 33 1.47 11.38 -11.89
C MET A 33 0.56 11.63 -10.69
N LEU A 34 0.39 10.61 -9.86
CA LEU A 34 -0.40 10.69 -8.65
C LEU A 34 0.47 11.02 -7.44
N ASN A 35 -0.06 11.85 -6.54
CA ASN A 35 0.56 12.06 -5.24
C ASN A 35 0.21 10.91 -4.26
N ALA A 36 0.90 10.86 -3.12
CA ALA A 36 0.73 9.79 -2.15
C ALA A 36 -0.72 9.64 -1.63
N ALA A 37 -1.46 10.74 -1.45
CA ALA A 37 -2.85 10.67 -1.01
C ALA A 37 -3.77 10.09 -2.10
N GLN A 38 -3.55 10.44 -3.36
CA GLN A 38 -4.28 9.88 -4.50
C GLN A 38 -4.00 8.40 -4.69
N VAL A 39 -2.73 7.99 -4.58
CA VAL A 39 -2.35 6.57 -4.60
C VAL A 39 -3.04 5.82 -3.47
N HIS A 40 -3.03 6.37 -2.25
CA HIS A 40 -3.69 5.74 -1.11
C HIS A 40 -5.20 5.57 -1.32
N GLN A 41 -5.90 6.58 -1.85
CA GLN A 41 -7.31 6.47 -2.19
C GLN A 41 -7.57 5.38 -3.24
N LEU A 42 -6.69 5.29 -4.24
CA LEU A 42 -6.81 4.26 -5.27
C LEU A 42 -6.57 2.85 -4.72
N GLU A 43 -5.61 2.67 -3.81
CA GLU A 43 -5.36 1.41 -3.11
C GLU A 43 -6.59 0.97 -2.28
N LEU A 44 -7.27 1.92 -1.62
CA LEU A 44 -8.52 1.64 -0.90
C LEU A 44 -9.63 1.16 -1.85
N MET A 45 -9.77 1.78 -3.03
CA MET A 45 -10.73 1.34 -4.04
C MET A 45 -10.36 -0.02 -4.66
N ALA A 46 -9.07 -0.28 -4.83
CA ALA A 46 -8.57 -1.53 -5.39
C ALA A 46 -8.56 -2.70 -4.39
N CYS A 47 -8.62 -2.42 -3.08
CA CYS A 47 -8.37 -3.35 -1.98
C CYS A 47 -7.01 -4.08 -2.07
N THR A 48 -6.01 -3.43 -2.65
CA THR A 48 -4.65 -3.96 -2.77
C THR A 48 -3.66 -2.81 -2.88
N GLY A 49 -2.41 -3.04 -2.47
CA GLY A 49 -1.32 -2.10 -2.69
C GLY A 49 -0.99 -1.98 -4.18
N ILE A 50 -0.66 -0.76 -4.62
CA ILE A 50 -0.37 -0.47 -6.03
C ILE A 50 1.13 -0.23 -6.18
N PRO A 51 1.88 -1.12 -6.85
CA PRO A 51 3.31 -0.92 -7.06
C PRO A 51 3.59 0.35 -7.85
N ASP A 52 4.77 0.95 -7.64
CA ASP A 52 5.26 2.04 -8.47
C ASP A 52 5.31 1.59 -9.95
N GLY A 53 4.87 2.45 -10.85
CA GLY A 53 4.76 2.14 -12.26
C GLY A 53 3.84 3.07 -13.04
N ASN A 54 3.79 2.84 -14.35
CA ASN A 54 2.91 3.55 -15.27
C ASN A 54 1.79 2.62 -15.74
N TYR A 55 0.56 3.10 -15.63
CA TYR A 55 -0.64 2.33 -15.87
C TYR A 55 -1.59 3.07 -16.80
N TRP A 56 -2.43 2.32 -17.50
CA TRP A 56 -3.65 2.84 -18.09
C TRP A 56 -4.85 2.34 -17.28
N LEU A 57 -5.87 3.19 -17.17
CA LEU A 57 -7.13 2.88 -16.51
C LEU A 57 -8.26 3.46 -17.36
N ASP A 58 -9.16 2.60 -17.81
CA ASP A 58 -10.42 3.03 -18.40
C ASP A 58 -11.45 3.30 -17.30
N LEU A 59 -11.85 4.57 -17.14
CA LEU A 59 -12.75 4.98 -16.05
C LEU A 59 -14.20 4.50 -16.25
N ASN A 60 -14.59 4.11 -17.46
CA ASN A 60 -15.95 3.65 -17.74
C ASN A 60 -16.15 2.20 -17.31
N SER A 61 -15.21 1.33 -17.68
CA SER A 61 -15.26 -0.10 -17.39
C SER A 61 -14.50 -0.48 -16.12
N GLY A 62 -13.61 0.38 -15.63
CA GLY A 62 -12.66 0.08 -14.56
C GLY A 62 -11.52 -0.85 -15.00
N ALA A 63 -11.41 -1.19 -16.28
CA ALA A 63 -10.33 -2.03 -16.80
C ALA A 63 -8.99 -1.32 -16.70
N TRP A 64 -7.94 -2.04 -16.33
CA TRP A 64 -6.60 -1.47 -16.20
C TRP A 64 -5.51 -2.40 -16.72
N GLY A 65 -4.33 -1.83 -16.95
CA GLY A 65 -3.12 -2.54 -17.34
C GLY A 65 -1.88 -1.65 -17.28
N TYR A 66 -0.73 -2.18 -17.70
CA TYR A 66 0.51 -1.42 -17.77
C TYR A 66 0.52 -0.48 -18.97
N ALA A 67 0.96 0.77 -18.78
CA ALA A 67 1.05 1.74 -19.86
C ALA A 67 1.93 1.23 -21.01
N GLY A 68 1.50 1.47 -22.26
CA GLY A 68 2.18 0.96 -23.45
C GLY A 68 1.89 -0.52 -23.77
N ASN A 69 1.19 -1.24 -22.89
CA ASN A 69 0.73 -2.60 -23.13
C ASN A 69 -0.79 -2.62 -23.32
N ALA A 70 -1.26 -3.13 -24.46
CA ALA A 70 -2.69 -3.22 -24.76
C ALA A 70 -3.42 -4.32 -23.95
N LEU A 71 -2.67 -5.21 -23.29
CA LEU A 71 -3.25 -6.28 -22.48
C LEU A 71 -3.84 -5.72 -21.19
N ARG A 72 -5.12 -6.05 -20.96
CA ARG A 72 -5.79 -5.81 -19.69
C ARG A 72 -5.25 -6.77 -18.63
N MET A 73 -4.91 -6.24 -17.47
CA MET A 73 -4.49 -7.02 -16.30
C MET A 73 -5.66 -7.39 -15.38
N GLY A 74 -6.71 -6.55 -15.32
CA GLY A 74 -7.91 -6.82 -14.56
C GLY A 74 -8.87 -5.64 -14.52
N TYR A 75 -9.76 -5.66 -13.54
CA TYR A 75 -10.65 -4.54 -13.20
C TYR A 75 -10.29 -3.97 -11.83
N LEU A 76 -10.48 -2.66 -11.69
CA LEU A 76 -10.29 -1.97 -10.43
C LEU A 76 -11.29 -2.54 -9.39
N GLY A 77 -10.78 -2.99 -8.25
CA GLY A 77 -11.58 -3.57 -7.17
C GLY A 77 -11.75 -5.10 -7.23
N ASP A 78 -11.18 -5.79 -8.22
CA ASP A 78 -11.25 -7.27 -8.29
C ASP A 78 -10.75 -7.94 -6.99
N ALA A 79 -9.69 -7.40 -6.37
CA ALA A 79 -9.15 -7.92 -5.11
C ALA A 79 -10.13 -7.78 -3.93
N CYS A 80 -11.00 -6.77 -3.95
CA CYS A 80 -12.07 -6.61 -2.96
C CYS A 80 -13.03 -7.81 -3.01
N ASN A 81 -13.40 -8.25 -4.22
CA ASN A 81 -14.32 -9.36 -4.42
C ASN A 81 -13.68 -10.69 -4.01
N GLN A 82 -12.42 -10.90 -4.37
CA GLN A 82 -11.67 -12.10 -3.99
C GLN A 82 -11.59 -12.26 -2.47
N THR A 83 -11.34 -11.17 -1.74
CA THR A 83 -11.26 -11.18 -0.28
C THR A 83 -12.59 -11.61 0.35
N ARG A 84 -13.73 -11.14 -0.17
CA ARG A 84 -15.07 -11.51 0.33
C ARG A 84 -15.46 -12.94 0.00
N ARG A 85 -14.99 -13.49 -1.11
CA ARG A 85 -15.36 -14.83 -1.58
C ARG A 85 -14.57 -15.97 -0.95
N ARG A 86 -13.62 -15.71 -0.04
CA ARG A 86 -12.87 -16.78 0.63
C ARG A 86 -13.80 -17.52 1.60
N PRO A 87 -14.22 -18.77 1.31
CA PRO A 87 -15.11 -19.48 2.20
C PRO A 87 -14.37 -19.79 3.51
N SER A 88 -15.10 -19.73 4.61
CA SER A 88 -14.59 -20.08 5.93
C SER A 88 -14.06 -21.52 5.94
N LEU A 89 -13.20 -21.84 6.91
CA LEU A 89 -12.72 -23.21 7.08
C LEU A 89 -13.88 -24.20 7.33
N SER A 90 -14.97 -23.75 7.94
CA SER A 90 -16.20 -24.53 8.13
C SER A 90 -16.90 -24.84 6.80
N GLU A 91 -17.09 -23.82 5.95
CA GLU A 91 -17.67 -24.00 4.60
C GLU A 91 -16.80 -24.87 3.70
N ARG A 92 -15.48 -24.89 3.94
CA ARG A 92 -14.53 -25.77 3.25
C ARG A 92 -14.46 -27.19 3.84
N GLY A 93 -15.21 -27.49 4.91
CA GLY A 93 -15.18 -28.79 5.57
C GLY A 93 -13.84 -29.12 6.24
N GLN A 94 -13.04 -28.11 6.58
CA GLN A 94 -11.69 -28.26 7.13
C GLN A 94 -11.63 -28.13 8.66
N LEU A 95 -12.73 -27.76 9.31
CA LEU A 95 -12.77 -27.64 10.77
C LEU A 95 -13.31 -28.89 11.47
N TYR A 96 -14.24 -29.65 10.87
CA TYR A 96 -14.73 -30.92 11.41
C TYR A 96 -15.73 -31.66 10.49
N ARG A 97 -15.73 -32.99 10.48
CA ARG A 97 -16.86 -33.81 9.94
C ARG A 97 -17.76 -34.26 11.10
N PRO A 98 -19.09 -34.05 11.04
CA PRO A 98 -20.00 -34.61 12.06
C PRO A 98 -19.77 -36.12 12.21
N GLY A 99 -19.24 -36.55 13.36
CA GLY A 99 -18.94 -37.96 13.67
C GLY A 99 -17.49 -38.26 14.09
N GLU A 100 -16.55 -37.36 13.83
CA GLU A 100 -15.12 -37.64 14.11
C GLU A 100 -14.73 -37.43 15.60
N ILE A 101 -15.45 -36.63 16.42
CA ILE A 101 -14.96 -36.21 17.77
C ILE A 101 -15.09 -37.37 18.76
N LEU A 102 -16.01 -38.28 18.47
CA LEU A 102 -16.50 -39.26 19.43
C LEU A 102 -15.90 -40.65 19.24
N GLY A 103 -14.86 -40.80 18.41
CA GLY A 103 -14.19 -42.09 18.19
C GLY A 103 -15.15 -43.13 17.60
N GLY A 104 -15.31 -43.11 16.27
CA GLY A 104 -16.08 -44.12 15.55
C GLY A 104 -15.59 -45.54 15.89
N ARG A 105 -16.47 -46.34 16.47
CA ARG A 105 -16.39 -47.81 16.50
C ARG A 105 -16.90 -48.39 15.19
#